data_AF-A0A2X3ISQ6-F1
#
_entry.id   AF-A0A2X3ISQ6-F1
#
_cell.length_a   1.000
_cell.length_b   1.000
_cell.length_c   1.000
_cell.angle_alpha   90.00
_cell.angle_beta   90.00
_cell.angle_gamma   90.00
#
_symmetry.space_group_name_H-M   'P 1'
#
loop_
_entity.id
_entity.type
_entity.pdbx_description
1 polymer ?
#
loop_
_entity_poly.entity_id
_entity_poly.type
_entity_poly.pdbx_seq_one_letter_code
_entity_poly.pdbx_strand_id
1 'polypeptide(L)'
;MKIFCDDGSTNVKLAWFEGKTLKSAVSVNSFRHNWKVEGLGSSRTYNYLLDGRKYTYDPVSEAAISTTHIEYQYSDTNVLAVHHALLNSGIEPQEIDLTVTLPISEFYTADCQKNTLNIERKLAT
;
A
#
# COMPACT_ATOMS: atom_id res chain seq x y z
N MET A 1 8.61 10.60 -10.97
CA MET A 1 9.52 9.41 -10.87
C MET A 1 8.73 8.13 -11.14
N LYS A 2 9.27 7.13 -11.87
CA LYS A 2 8.55 5.85 -12.11
C LYS A 2 8.84 4.82 -11.02
N ILE A 3 7.79 4.29 -10.39
CA ILE A 3 7.88 3.31 -9.31
C ILE A 3 6.97 2.12 -9.63
N PHE A 4 7.50 0.92 -9.42
CA PHE A 4 6.75 -0.33 -9.51
C PHE A 4 6.42 -0.80 -8.09
N CYS A 5 5.16 -1.15 -7.87
CA CYS A 5 4.63 -1.46 -6.55
C CYS A 5 3.86 -2.79 -6.62
N ASP A 6 4.37 -3.80 -5.92
CA ASP A 6 3.59 -4.99 -5.57
C ASP A 6 2.93 -4.75 -4.22
N ASP A 7 1.69 -4.26 -4.24
CA ASP A 7 0.90 -3.85 -3.09
C ASP A 7 0.05 -5.00 -2.53
N GLY A 8 0.72 -6.13 -2.25
CA GLY A 8 0.10 -7.29 -1.62
C GLY A 8 -0.43 -6.98 -0.21
N SER A 9 -1.47 -7.72 0.21
CA SER A 9 -2.15 -7.51 1.50
C SER A 9 -1.27 -7.75 2.73
N THR A 10 -0.17 -8.49 2.60
CA THR A 10 0.80 -8.71 3.69
C THR A 10 1.91 -7.68 3.67
N ASN A 11 2.49 -7.43 2.50
CA ASN A 11 3.65 -6.56 2.33
C ASN A 11 3.53 -5.81 1.01
N VAL A 12 3.80 -4.51 1.08
CA VAL A 12 4.03 -3.65 -0.07
C VAL A 12 5.52 -3.73 -0.42
N LYS A 13 5.84 -4.02 -1.68
CA LYS A 13 7.22 -3.97 -2.20
C LYS A 13 7.30 -2.93 -3.30
N LEU A 14 8.26 -2.04 -3.16
CA LEU A 14 8.56 -0.99 -4.12
C LEU A 14 9.85 -1.34 -4.85
N ALA A 15 9.89 -1.03 -6.14
CA ALA A 15 11.09 -1.08 -6.95
C ALA A 15 11.15 0.13 -7.89
N TRP A 16 12.31 0.76 -7.97
CA TRP A 16 12.53 1.91 -8.85
C TRP A 16 13.99 1.99 -9.28
N PHE A 17 14.26 2.75 -10.33
CA PHE A 17 15.62 3.05 -10.75
C PHE A 17 16.04 4.42 -10.29
N GLU A 18 17.24 4.49 -9.72
CA GLU A 18 17.96 5.74 -9.48
C GLU A 18 19.18 5.74 -10.41
N GLY A 19 19.06 6.46 -11.54
CA GLY A 19 20.00 6.33 -12.65
C GLY A 19 19.97 4.92 -13.24
N LYS A 20 21.06 4.16 -13.10
CA LYS A 20 21.18 2.77 -13.57
C LYS A 20 21.08 1.74 -12.43
N THR A 21 20.89 2.21 -11.19
CA THR A 21 20.86 1.34 -10.02
C THR A 21 19.41 1.01 -9.67
N LEU A 22 19.10 -0.28 -9.61
CA LEU A 22 17.82 -0.76 -9.08
C LEU A 22 17.82 -0.58 -7.56
N LYS A 23 16.78 0.07 -7.05
CA LYS A 23 16.48 0.23 -5.63
C LYS A 23 15.16 -0.48 -5.31
N SER A 24 15.03 -0.92 -4.07
CA SER A 24 13.81 -1.56 -3.59
C SER A 24 13.56 -1.26 -2.12
N ALA A 25 12.29 -1.26 -1.72
CA ALA A 25 11.87 -1.16 -0.33
C ALA A 25 10.75 -2.16 -0.05
N VAL A 26 10.66 -2.66 1.18
CA VAL A 26 9.58 -3.54 1.62
C VAL A 26 8.98 -2.96 2.89
N SER A 27 7.65 -2.88 2.92
CA SER A 27 6.89 -2.39 4.06
C SER A 27 5.77 -3.36 4.40
N VAL A 28 5.67 -3.71 5.68
CA VAL A 28 4.58 -4.55 6.19
C VAL A 28 3.29 -3.76 6.16
N ASN A 29 2.20 -4.35 5.69
CA ASN A 29 0.88 -3.75 5.81
C ASN A 29 0.33 -3.99 7.22
N SER A 30 0.30 -2.95 8.04
CA SER A 30 -0.26 -3.05 9.39
C SER A 30 -0.83 -1.71 9.84
N PHE A 31 -2.13 -1.54 9.66
CA PHE A 31 -2.85 -0.34 10.06
C PHE A 31 -3.99 -0.68 10.99
N ARG A 32 -4.21 0.22 11.95
CA ARG A 32 -5.37 0.21 12.83
C ARG A 32 -6.16 1.49 12.69
N HIS A 33 -7.45 1.42 13.00
CA HIS A 33 -8.31 2.59 13.09
C HIS A 33 -7.95 3.44 14.30
N ASN A 34 -8.22 4.75 14.18
CA ASN A 34 -7.89 5.81 15.12
C ASN A 34 -6.40 6.10 15.26
N TRP A 35 -6.10 7.31 15.71
CA TRP A 35 -4.74 7.76 15.95
C TRP A 35 -4.17 7.22 17.26
N LYS A 36 -2.85 6.97 17.25
CA LYS A 36 -2.07 6.75 18.47
C LYS A 36 -1.50 8.08 18.97
N VAL A 37 -1.43 8.22 20.29
CA VAL A 37 -0.70 9.32 20.93
C VAL A 37 0.79 9.20 20.58
N GLU A 38 1.35 10.28 20.04
CA GLU A 38 2.77 10.39 19.76
C GLU A 38 3.58 10.40 21.07
N GLY A 39 4.72 9.69 21.10
CA GLY A 39 5.63 9.69 22.26
C GLY A 39 5.43 8.56 23.29
N LEU A 40 4.42 7.69 23.13
CA LEU A 40 4.31 6.44 23.89
C LEU A 40 5.05 5.30 23.16
N GLY A 41 6.38 5.26 23.34
CA GLY A 41 7.31 4.29 22.75
C GLY A 41 8.58 4.94 22.18
N SER A 42 9.56 4.13 21.76
CA SER A 42 10.84 4.59 21.17
C SER A 42 10.79 4.84 19.66
N SER A 43 9.67 4.55 19.00
CA SER A 43 9.52 4.65 17.54
C SER A 43 8.64 5.82 17.10
N ARG A 44 8.96 6.39 15.95
CA ARG A 44 8.17 7.43 15.28
C ARG A 44 6.75 6.91 15.02
N THR A 45 5.75 7.71 15.41
CA THR A 45 4.35 7.39 15.17
C THR A 45 3.91 7.94 13.82
N TYR A 46 3.21 7.14 13.03
CA TYR A 46 2.62 7.57 11.75
C TYR A 46 1.10 7.53 11.84
N ASN A 47 0.51 8.73 11.93
CA ASN A 47 -0.94 8.94 11.98
C ASN A 47 -1.41 9.50 10.63
N TYR A 48 -2.47 8.92 10.08
CA TYR A 48 -3.02 9.25 8.77
C TYR A 48 -4.50 9.66 8.86
N LEU A 49 -4.90 10.59 8.02
CA LEU A 49 -6.30 10.97 7.79
C LEU A 49 -6.61 10.72 6.33
N LEU A 50 -7.60 9.88 6.05
CA LEU A 50 -8.09 9.60 4.70
C LEU A 50 -9.61 9.66 4.74
N ASP A 51 -10.22 10.52 3.92
CA ASP A 51 -11.67 10.73 3.84
C ASP A 51 -12.37 10.90 5.21
N GLY A 52 -11.73 11.67 6.10
CA GLY A 52 -12.24 11.94 7.46
C GLY A 52 -12.05 10.78 8.45
N ARG A 53 -11.52 9.64 8.02
CA ARG A 53 -11.22 8.48 8.87
C ARG A 53 -9.76 8.52 9.32
N LYS A 54 -9.55 8.19 10.60
CA LYS A 54 -8.23 8.20 11.23
C LYS A 54 -7.62 6.80 11.23
N TYR A 55 -6.34 6.72 10.88
CA TYR A 55 -5.57 5.47 10.87
C TYR A 55 -4.19 5.68 11.48
N THR A 56 -3.61 4.61 12.02
CA THR A 56 -2.22 4.59 12.48
C THR A 56 -1.51 3.36 11.98
N TYR A 57 -0.26 3.53 11.56
CA TYR A 57 0.64 2.42 11.30
C TYR A 57 1.09 1.77 12.61
N ASP A 58 0.92 0.45 12.73
CA ASP A 58 1.24 -0.30 13.94
C ASP A 58 1.88 -1.66 13.62
N PRO A 59 3.21 -1.74 13.49
CA PRO A 59 3.90 -2.96 13.02
C PRO A 59 3.85 -4.11 14.03
N VAL A 60 3.46 -3.87 15.28
CA VAL A 60 3.28 -4.89 16.31
C VAL A 60 1.82 -5.35 16.45
N SER A 61 0.91 -4.80 15.64
CA SER A 61 -0.47 -5.23 15.66
C SER A 61 -0.59 -6.66 15.10
N GLU A 62 -0.93 -7.60 15.99
CA GLU A 62 -1.30 -8.98 15.66
C GLU A 62 -2.63 -9.10 14.92
N ALA A 63 -3.28 -7.99 14.58
CA ALA A 63 -4.40 -7.95 13.65
C ALA A 63 -3.90 -8.21 12.22
N ALA A 64 -3.20 -9.33 12.04
CA ALA A 64 -2.96 -9.97 10.77
C ALA A 64 -4.32 -10.04 10.09
N ILE A 65 -4.47 -9.23 9.05
CA ILE A 65 -5.62 -9.24 8.15
C ILE A 65 -5.68 -10.67 7.61
N SER A 66 -6.49 -11.50 8.26
CA SER A 66 -6.60 -12.93 8.01
C SER A 66 -7.21 -13.12 6.64
N THR A 67 -6.49 -13.84 5.77
CA THR A 67 -6.95 -14.44 4.50
C THR A 67 -7.25 -13.48 3.34
N THR A 68 -6.51 -13.64 2.24
CA THR A 68 -6.95 -13.41 0.84
C THR A 68 -8.01 -12.32 0.62
N HIS A 69 -7.77 -11.11 1.11
CA HIS A 69 -8.74 -10.03 1.02
C HIS A 69 -8.69 -9.40 -0.37
N ILE A 70 -9.49 -9.90 -1.30
CA ILE A 70 -9.73 -9.21 -2.58
C ILE A 70 -10.15 -7.76 -2.32
N GLU A 71 -11.00 -7.54 -1.31
CA GLU A 71 -11.45 -6.21 -0.89
C GLU A 71 -10.31 -5.27 -0.47
N TYR A 72 -9.20 -5.83 0.05
CA TYR A 72 -8.05 -5.01 0.45
C TYR A 72 -7.53 -4.21 -0.75
N GLN A 73 -7.51 -4.79 -1.95
CA GLN A 73 -6.98 -4.15 -3.15
C GLN A 73 -7.71 -2.86 -3.53
N TYR A 74 -8.93 -2.66 -3.03
CA TYR A 74 -9.76 -1.48 -3.30
C TYR A 74 -10.10 -0.72 -2.01
N SER A 75 -9.29 -0.88 -0.96
CA SER A 75 -9.56 -0.32 0.37
C SER A 75 -8.65 0.87 0.70
N ASP A 76 -9.15 1.74 1.58
CA ASP A 76 -8.39 2.82 2.23
C ASP A 76 -7.06 2.32 2.81
N THR A 77 -7.05 1.11 3.40
CA THR A 77 -5.85 0.51 3.99
C THR A 77 -4.77 0.24 2.94
N ASN A 78 -5.13 -0.16 1.72
CA ASN A 78 -4.16 -0.35 0.64
C ASN A 78 -3.52 0.96 0.21
N VAL A 79 -4.33 2.03 0.04
CA VAL A 79 -3.83 3.39 -0.24
C VAL A 79 -2.83 3.81 0.82
N LEU A 80 -3.20 3.66 2.09
CA LEU A 80 -2.33 4.02 3.22
C LEU A 80 -1.06 3.19 3.27
N ALA A 81 -1.11 1.88 2.97
CA ALA A 81 0.05 1.01 2.94
C ALA A 81 1.04 1.41 1.85
N VAL A 82 0.56 1.75 0.65
CA VAL A 82 1.39 2.25 -0.45
C VAL A 82 2.04 3.58 -0.07
N HIS A 83 1.27 4.54 0.45
CA HIS A 83 1.80 5.83 0.88
C HIS A 83 2.82 5.68 2.03
N HIS A 84 2.56 4.80 2.99
CA HIS A 84 3.50 4.53 4.07
C HIS A 84 4.79 3.87 3.57
N ALA A 85 4.70 2.95 2.61
CA ALA A 85 5.88 2.36 1.97
C ALA A 85 6.71 3.42 1.24
N LEU A 86 6.06 4.34 0.52
CA LEU A 86 6.73 5.45 -0.16
C LEU A 86 7.42 6.39 0.83
N LEU A 87 6.74 6.79 1.92
CA LEU A 87 7.33 7.65 2.95
C LEU A 87 8.55 7.04 3.65
N ASN A 88 8.58 5.71 3.79
CA ASN A 88 9.71 5.00 4.41
C ASN A 88 10.72 4.47 3.39
N SER A 89 10.54 4.70 2.10
CA SER A 89 11.45 4.24 1.04
C SER A 89 12.75 5.04 0.95
N GLY A 90 12.80 6.21 1.58
CA GLY A 90 13.89 7.19 1.44
C GLY A 90 13.78 8.08 0.19
N ILE A 91 12.72 7.93 -0.60
CA ILE A 91 12.41 8.84 -1.71
C ILE A 91 11.83 10.13 -1.14
N GLU A 92 12.39 11.28 -1.54
CA GLU A 92 11.85 12.60 -1.20
C GLU A 92 10.42 12.74 -1.74
N PRO A 93 9.45 13.22 -0.93
CA PRO A 93 8.06 13.41 -1.35
C PRO A 93 7.94 14.25 -2.62
N GLN A 94 7.35 13.66 -3.67
CA GLN A 94 7.20 14.24 -4.99
C GLN A 94 6.08 13.57 -5.76
N GLU A 95 5.72 14.12 -6.93
CA GLU A 95 4.84 13.43 -7.88
C GLU A 95 5.53 12.21 -8.51
N ILE A 96 4.80 11.11 -8.55
CA ILE A 96 5.28 9.82 -9.05
C ILE A 96 4.30 9.22 -10.05
N ASP A 97 4.85 8.45 -10.99
CA ASP A 97 4.09 7.53 -11.83
C ASP A 97 4.19 6.14 -11.19
N LEU A 98 3.07 5.64 -10.68
CA LEU A 98 3.02 4.37 -9.97
C LEU A 98 2.41 3.27 -10.86
N THR A 99 3.08 2.12 -10.95
CA THR A 99 2.50 0.89 -11.51
C THR A 99 2.22 -0.08 -10.36
N VAL A 100 0.96 -0.47 -10.19
CA VAL A 100 0.48 -1.36 -9.11
C VAL A 100 0.08 -2.74 -9.63
N THR A 101 -0.22 -3.68 -8.73
CA THR A 101 -0.66 -5.02 -9.10
C THR A 101 -2.12 -5.27 -8.75
N LEU A 102 -2.70 -6.29 -9.40
CA LEU A 102 -3.95 -6.93 -8.98
C LEU A 102 -3.72 -8.44 -8.94
N PRO A 103 -4.35 -9.19 -8.02
CA PRO A 103 -4.38 -10.64 -8.06
C PRO A 103 -4.85 -11.15 -9.42
N ILE A 104 -4.37 -12.33 -9.84
CA ILE A 104 -4.72 -12.90 -11.16
C ILE A 104 -6.23 -12.99 -11.37
N SER A 105 -6.97 -13.45 -10.35
CA SER A 105 -8.43 -13.55 -10.38
C SER A 105 -9.15 -12.21 -10.43
N GLU A 106 -8.48 -11.12 -10.06
CA GLU A 106 -9.04 -9.77 -10.11
C GLU A 106 -8.70 -9.07 -11.43
N PHE A 107 -7.50 -9.31 -11.96
CA PHE A 107 -7.05 -8.73 -13.23
C PHE A 107 -7.69 -9.42 -14.44
N TYR A 108 -7.98 -10.73 -14.35
CA TYR A 108 -8.61 -11.51 -15.39
C TYR A 108 -9.99 -12.02 -14.98
N THR A 109 -10.91 -12.09 -15.95
CA THR A 109 -12.21 -12.76 -15.80
C THR A 109 -12.03 -14.29 -15.83
N ALA A 110 -13.11 -15.04 -15.57
CA ALA A 110 -13.11 -16.50 -15.66
C ALA A 110 -12.74 -17.02 -17.07
N ASP A 111 -12.98 -16.23 -18.11
CA ASP A 111 -12.63 -16.52 -19.51
C ASP A 111 -11.22 -16.05 -19.89
N CYS A 112 -10.37 -15.74 -18.89
CA CYS A 112 -9.00 -15.23 -19.06
C CYS A 112 -8.92 -13.92 -19.86
N GLN A 113 -9.99 -13.13 -19.90
CA GLN A 113 -9.98 -11.79 -20.51
C GLN A 113 -9.67 -10.74 -19.46
N LYS A 114 -9.13 -9.58 -19.86
CA LYS A 114 -8.87 -8.49 -18.91
C LYS A 114 -10.18 -8.00 -18.28
N ASN A 115 -10.22 -7.95 -16.96
CA ASN A 115 -11.35 -7.37 -16.23
C ASN A 115 -11.17 -5.84 -16.12
N THR A 116 -11.60 -5.12 -17.16
CA THR A 116 -11.44 -3.66 -17.22
C THR A 116 -12.14 -2.94 -16.07
N LEU A 117 -13.28 -3.46 -15.59
CA LEU A 117 -14.00 -2.88 -14.46
C LEU A 117 -13.15 -2.88 -13.18
N ASN A 118 -12.52 -4.02 -12.86
CA ASN A 118 -11.65 -4.13 -11.69
C ASN A 118 -10.39 -3.27 -11.83
N ILE A 119 -9.81 -3.23 -13.04
CA ILE A 119 -8.64 -2.40 -13.33
C ILE A 119 -8.97 -0.92 -13.15
N GLU A 120 -10.09 -0.45 -13.70
CA GLU A 120 -10.54 0.94 -13.54
C GLU A 120 -10.84 1.26 -12.07
N ARG A 121 -11.48 0.34 -11.34
CA ARG A 121 -11.71 0.50 -9.90
C ARG A 121 -10.40 0.66 -9.13
N LYS A 122 -9.38 -0.12 -9.46
CA LYS A 122 -8.05 -0.02 -8.83
C LYS A 122 -7.35 1.31 -9.14
N LEU A 123 -7.52 1.83 -10.36
CA LEU A 123 -6.94 3.11 -10.78
C LEU A 123 -7.67 4.33 -10.20
N ALA A 124 -8.95 4.17 -9.84
CA ALA A 124 -9.77 5.20 -9.23
C ALA A 124 -9.69 5.24 -7.70
N THR A 125 -9.00 4.27 -7.09
CA THR A 125 -8.73 4.20 -5.65
C THR A 125 -7.51 5.07 -5.32
#